data_AF-A0A932QIG8-F1
#
_entry.id   AF-A0A932QIG8-F1
#
_cell.length_a   1.000
_cell.length_b   1.000
_cell.length_c   1.000
_cell.angle_alpha   90.00
_cell.angle_beta   90.00
_cell.angle_gamma   90.00
#
_symmetry.space_group_name_H-M   'P 1'
#
loop_
_entity.id
_entity.type
_entity.pdbx_description
1 polymer ?
#
loop_
_entity_poly.entity_id
_entity_poly.type
_entity_poly.pdbx_seq_one_letter_code
_entity_poly.pdbx_strand_id
1 'polypeptide(L)'
;MAAPFRPLALIRTAMVAGVVVLAVGSYLVRRRALVEPPPGDTSPMLRTMALVAAGIAAAALVALRVRSGSADAARRPTFTVLAWAAGEFAALAGLAAYLLTGVQGAAAPGLLVFALAMVMFPPPRA
;
A
#
# COMPACT_ATOMS: atom_id res chain seq x y z
N MET A 1 -33.15 -5.29 -0.68
CA MET A 1 -31.80 -5.77 -0.30
C MET A 1 -30.78 -5.00 -1.13
N ALA A 2 -30.09 -4.04 -0.53
CA ALA A 2 -29.11 -3.22 -1.25
C ALA A 2 -27.86 -4.04 -1.58
N ALA A 3 -27.40 -3.96 -2.84
CA ALA A 3 -26.33 -4.78 -3.37
C ALA A 3 -25.02 -4.60 -2.55
N PRO A 4 -24.44 -5.67 -1.97
CA PRO A 4 -23.24 -5.61 -1.11
C PRO A 4 -21.94 -5.21 -1.84
N PHE A 5 -22.01 -4.87 -3.14
CA PHE A 5 -20.86 -4.53 -3.98
C PHE A 5 -20.44 -3.06 -3.92
N ARG A 6 -21.37 -2.14 -3.62
CA ARG A 6 -21.08 -0.71 -3.46
C ARG A 6 -20.02 -0.39 -2.39
N PRO A 7 -19.99 -1.03 -1.21
CA PRO A 7 -18.99 -0.71 -0.20
C PRO A 7 -17.55 -1.07 -0.63
N LEU A 8 -17.33 -2.16 -1.39
CA LEU A 8 -15.97 -2.56 -1.78
C LEU A 8 -15.32 -1.60 -2.79
N ALA A 9 -16.11 -1.12 -3.76
CA ALA A 9 -15.63 -0.11 -4.71
C ALA A 9 -15.30 1.22 -3.99
N LEU A 10 -16.12 1.60 -3.01
CA LEU A 10 -15.87 2.78 -2.17
C LEU A 10 -14.59 2.62 -1.34
N ILE A 11 -14.38 1.46 -0.71
CA ILE A 11 -13.15 1.17 0.06
C ILE A 11 -11.92 1.26 -0.86
N ARG A 12 -11.97 0.61 -2.03
CA ARG A 12 -10.85 0.63 -2.98
C ARG A 12 -10.52 2.05 -3.44
N THR A 13 -11.53 2.83 -3.79
CA THR A 13 -11.34 4.22 -4.24
C THR A 13 -10.81 5.11 -3.11
N ALA A 14 -11.29 4.93 -1.87
CA ALA A 14 -10.78 5.64 -0.70
C ALA A 14 -9.29 5.32 -0.42
N MET A 15 -8.91 4.04 -0.46
CA MET A 15 -7.52 3.60 -0.27
C MET A 15 -6.60 4.16 -1.36
N VAL A 16 -7.01 4.05 -2.64
CA VAL A 16 -6.24 4.61 -3.76
C VAL A 16 -6.11 6.13 -3.62
N ALA A 17 -7.20 6.83 -3.30
CA ALA A 17 -7.17 8.27 -3.10
C ALA A 17 -6.22 8.65 -1.94
N GLY A 18 -6.27 7.93 -0.81
CA GLY A 18 -5.37 8.14 0.33
C GLY A 18 -3.90 7.98 -0.05
N VAL A 19 -3.54 6.89 -0.72
CA VAL A 19 -2.17 6.65 -1.20
C VAL A 19 -1.72 7.73 -2.19
N VAL A 20 -2.58 8.13 -3.12
CA VAL A 20 -2.27 9.19 -4.10
C VAL A 20 -2.07 10.54 -3.41
N VAL A 21 -2.96 10.93 -2.48
CA VAL A 21 -2.84 12.17 -1.72
C VAL A 21 -1.54 12.19 -0.92
N LEU A 22 -1.17 11.09 -0.26
CA LEU A 22 0.09 11.01 0.46
C LEU A 22 1.30 11.05 -0.48
N ALA A 23 1.24 10.38 -1.64
CA ALA A 23 2.32 10.38 -2.61
C ALA A 23 2.58 11.79 -3.18
N VAL A 24 1.52 12.47 -3.61
CA VAL A 24 1.61 13.85 -4.10
C VAL A 24 2.02 14.81 -2.98
N GLY A 25 1.42 14.67 -1.80
CA GLY A 25 1.73 15.50 -0.63
C GLY A 25 3.19 15.37 -0.21
N SER A 26 3.69 14.14 -0.06
CA SER A 26 5.09 13.90 0.30
C SER A 26 6.07 14.44 -0.74
N TYR A 27 5.76 14.28 -2.03
CA TYR A 27 6.55 14.84 -3.12
C TYR A 27 6.61 16.38 -3.06
N LEU A 28 5.47 17.04 -2.90
CA LEU A 28 5.40 18.50 -2.83
C LEU A 28 6.11 19.05 -1.58
N VAL A 29 5.92 18.40 -0.44
CA VAL A 29 6.58 18.75 0.83
C VAL A 29 8.10 18.66 0.68
N ARG A 30 8.62 17.59 0.07
CA ARG A 30 10.05 17.44 -0.16
C ARG A 30 10.60 18.38 -1.20
N ARG A 31 9.88 18.60 -2.30
CA ARG A 31 10.29 19.54 -3.35
C ARG A 31 10.42 20.97 -2.84
N ARG A 32 9.59 21.35 -1.85
CA ARG A 32 9.61 22.68 -1.22
C ARG A 32 10.50 22.75 0.03
N ALA A 33 11.27 21.69 0.33
CA ALA A 33 12.11 21.60 1.53
C ALA A 33 11.36 21.93 2.85
N LEU A 34 10.07 21.58 2.93
CA LEU A 34 9.23 21.88 4.11
C LEU A 34 9.46 20.93 5.28
N VAL A 35 10.26 19.87 5.08
CA VAL A 35 10.63 18.89 6.11
C VAL A 35 12.14 18.73 6.06
N GLU A 36 12.80 19.05 7.18
CA GLU A 36 14.23 18.81 7.35
C GLU A 36 14.52 17.31 7.40
N PRO A 37 15.65 16.84 6.83
CA PRO A 37 16.08 15.46 7.00
C PRO A 37 16.27 15.15 8.50
N PRO A 38 15.94 13.93 8.95
CA PRO A 38 16.18 13.53 10.33
C PRO A 38 17.68 13.66 10.67
N PRO A 39 18.04 14.07 11.90
CA PRO A 39 19.42 14.17 12.32
C PRO A 39 20.08 12.78 12.39
N GLY A 40 21.32 12.69 11.93
CA GLY A 40 22.12 11.46 11.93
C GLY A 40 21.90 10.53 10.73
N ASP A 41 22.70 9.47 10.65
CA ASP A 41 22.68 8.49 9.54
C ASP A 41 21.51 7.48 9.66
N THR A 42 20.29 7.99 9.86
CA THR A 42 19.07 7.18 10.03
C THR A 42 18.41 6.78 8.71
N SER A 43 18.86 7.38 7.60
CA SER A 43 18.35 7.11 6.26
C SER A 43 18.45 5.62 5.85
N PRO A 44 19.57 4.90 6.09
CA PRO A 44 19.66 3.47 5.78
C PRO A 44 18.67 2.63 6.58
N MET A 45 18.45 2.96 7.86
CA MET A 45 17.52 2.26 8.73
C MET A 45 16.07 2.43 8.24
N LEU A 46 15.64 3.66 7.98
CA LEU A 46 14.28 3.94 7.47
C LEU A 46 14.02 3.26 6.12
N ARG A 47 15.02 3.27 5.23
CA ARG A 47 14.93 2.56 3.94
C ARG A 47 14.82 1.04 4.13
N THR A 48 15.59 0.47 5.06
CA THR A 48 15.52 -0.95 5.40
C THR A 48 14.15 -1.31 5.96
N MET A 49 13.61 -0.50 6.87
CA MET A 49 12.26 -0.72 7.42
C MET A 49 11.18 -0.68 6.34
N ALA A 50 11.26 0.26 5.39
CA ALA A 50 10.33 0.32 4.26
C ALA A 50 10.43 -0.91 3.34
N LEU A 51 11.65 -1.40 3.08
CA LEU A 51 11.87 -2.62 2.30
C LEU A 51 11.33 -3.86 3.02
N VAL A 52 11.54 -3.97 4.33
CA VAL A 52 11.00 -5.06 5.15
C VAL A 52 9.47 -5.01 5.15
N ALA A 53 8.86 -3.84 5.31
CA ALA A 53 7.41 -3.66 5.24
C ALA A 53 6.86 -4.10 3.87
N ALA A 54 7.51 -3.69 2.78
CA ALA A 54 7.15 -4.13 1.43
C ALA A 54 7.30 -5.65 1.26
N GLY A 55 8.37 -6.25 1.79
CA GLY A 55 8.59 -7.70 1.76
C GLY A 55 7.52 -8.48 2.52
N ILE A 56 7.15 -8.04 3.73
CA ILE A 56 6.09 -8.64 4.55
C ILE A 56 4.74 -8.53 3.81
N ALA A 57 4.42 -7.37 3.27
CA ALA A 57 3.20 -7.17 2.51
C ALA A 57 3.16 -8.03 1.25
N ALA A 58 4.26 -8.12 0.49
CA ALA A 58 4.36 -8.99 -0.67
C ALA A 58 4.16 -10.47 -0.30
N ALA A 59 4.79 -10.94 0.78
CA ALA A 59 4.60 -12.29 1.29
C ALA A 59 3.13 -12.53 1.71
N ALA A 60 2.50 -11.55 2.36
CA ALA A 60 1.07 -11.62 2.71
C ALA A 60 0.18 -11.68 1.47
N LEU A 61 0.47 -10.92 0.41
CA LEU A 61 -0.27 -10.98 -0.86
C LEU A 61 -0.16 -12.36 -1.51
N VAL A 62 1.04 -12.97 -1.52
CA VAL A 62 1.24 -14.32 -2.04
C VAL A 62 0.44 -15.33 -1.21
N ALA A 63 0.53 -15.27 0.11
CA ALA A 63 -0.21 -16.16 1.01
C ALA A 63 -1.73 -16.02 0.84
N LEU A 64 -2.24 -14.79 0.76
CA LEU A 64 -3.64 -14.50 0.49
C LEU A 64 -4.06 -14.99 -0.89
N ARG A 65 -3.19 -14.87 -1.90
CA ARG A 65 -3.49 -15.30 -3.27
C ARG A 65 -3.64 -16.80 -3.35
N VAL A 66 -2.78 -17.56 -2.68
CA VAL A 66 -2.88 -19.02 -2.56
C VAL A 66 -4.16 -19.40 -1.81
N ARG A 67 -4.42 -18.79 -0.64
CA ARG A 67 -5.60 -19.11 0.17
C ARG A 67 -6.93 -18.73 -0.50
N SER A 68 -6.94 -17.66 -1.29
CA SER A 68 -8.15 -17.22 -2.00
C SER A 68 -8.58 -18.19 -3.11
N GLY A 69 -7.66 -18.99 -3.64
CA GLY A 69 -7.95 -19.98 -4.70
C GLY A 69 -8.83 -21.13 -4.22
N SER A 70 -8.73 -21.51 -2.95
CA SER A 70 -9.53 -22.57 -2.31
C SER A 70 -10.65 -22.04 -1.42
N ALA A 71 -10.87 -20.72 -1.40
CA ALA A 71 -11.83 -20.09 -0.50
C ALA A 71 -13.27 -20.10 -1.05
N ASP A 72 -14.21 -20.33 -0.13
CA ASP A 72 -15.64 -20.12 -0.37
C ASP A 72 -15.93 -18.71 -0.87
N ALA A 73 -16.95 -18.59 -1.73
CA ALA A 73 -17.39 -17.31 -2.29
C ALA A 73 -17.66 -16.25 -1.21
N ALA A 74 -18.15 -16.67 -0.04
CA ALA A 74 -18.43 -15.79 1.09
C ALA A 74 -17.17 -15.13 1.70
N ARG A 75 -15.98 -15.75 1.59
CA ARG A 75 -14.73 -15.24 2.18
C ARG A 75 -13.88 -14.42 1.22
N ARG A 76 -14.17 -14.48 -0.09
CA ARG A 76 -13.43 -13.73 -1.12
C ARG A 76 -13.41 -12.21 -0.92
N PRO A 77 -14.52 -11.55 -0.49
CA PRO A 77 -14.50 -10.12 -0.18
C PRO A 77 -13.49 -9.77 0.92
N THR A 78 -13.45 -10.56 1.99
CA THR A 78 -12.52 -10.35 3.11
C THR A 78 -11.07 -10.46 2.67
N PHE A 79 -10.72 -11.49 1.89
CA PHE A 79 -9.36 -11.63 1.37
C PHE A 79 -8.95 -10.49 0.44
N THR A 80 -9.90 -9.97 -0.34
CA THR A 80 -9.68 -8.81 -1.22
C THR A 80 -9.34 -7.56 -0.42
N VAL A 81 -10.11 -7.25 0.63
CA VAL A 81 -9.85 -6.11 1.51
C VAL A 81 -8.52 -6.27 2.26
N LEU A 82 -8.22 -7.47 2.78
CA LEU A 82 -6.94 -7.74 3.45
C LEU A 82 -5.75 -7.57 2.51
N ALA A 83 -5.87 -8.00 1.25
CA ALA A 83 -4.84 -7.81 0.25
C ALA A 83 -4.62 -6.33 -0.06
N TRP A 84 -5.69 -5.56 -0.25
CA TRP A 84 -5.59 -4.11 -0.45
C TRP A 84 -4.94 -3.40 0.74
N ALA A 85 -5.29 -3.79 1.97
CA ALA A 85 -4.73 -3.22 3.20
C ALA A 85 -3.24 -3.54 3.33
N ALA A 86 -2.81 -4.76 3.01
CA ALA A 86 -1.40 -5.13 2.98
C ALA A 86 -0.62 -4.29 1.95
N GLY A 87 -1.19 -4.11 0.76
CA GLY A 87 -0.61 -3.23 -0.26
C GLY A 87 -0.51 -1.78 0.22
N GLU A 88 -1.58 -1.24 0.81
CA GLU A 88 -1.62 0.14 1.30
C GLU A 88 -0.57 0.35 2.39
N PHE A 89 -0.47 -0.57 3.37
CA PHE A 89 0.54 -0.54 4.41
C PHE A 89 1.96 -0.41 3.83
N ALA A 90 2.29 -1.20 2.80
CA ALA A 90 3.59 -1.11 2.13
C ALA A 90 3.83 0.25 1.46
N ALA A 91 2.82 0.78 0.75
CA ALA A 91 2.91 2.09 0.12
C ALA A 91 3.08 3.21 1.15
N LEU A 92 2.31 3.20 2.25
CA LEU A 92 2.42 4.18 3.32
C LEU A 92 3.81 4.14 3.97
N ALA A 93 4.35 2.96 4.26
CA ALA A 93 5.70 2.81 4.82
C ALA A 93 6.78 3.37 3.86
N GLY A 94 6.69 3.07 2.56
CA GLY A 94 7.61 3.59 1.56
C GLY A 94 7.51 5.10 1.36
N LEU A 95 6.29 5.65 1.32
CA LEU A 95 6.04 7.08 1.21
C LEU A 95 6.50 7.84 2.45
N ALA A 96 6.30 7.29 3.65
CA ALA A 96 6.83 7.85 4.89
C ALA A 96 8.37 7.86 4.88
N ALA A 97 9.00 6.78 4.45
CA ALA A 97 10.45 6.74 4.31
C ALA A 97 10.97 7.76 3.28
N TYR A 98 10.28 7.93 2.14
CA TYR A 98 10.60 8.96 1.15
C TYR A 98 10.42 10.38 1.72
N LEU A 99 9.34 10.63 2.46
CA LEU A 99 9.08 11.91 3.09
C LEU A 99 10.18 12.30 4.09
N LEU A 100 10.69 11.34 4.86
CA LEU A 100 11.72 11.62 5.86
C LEU A 100 13.12 11.70 5.23
N THR A 101 13.45 10.79 4.31
CA THR A 101 14.81 10.65 3.77
C THR A 101 15.04 11.42 2.47
N GLY A 102 13.99 11.68 1.68
CA GLY A 102 14.07 12.27 0.33
C GLY A 102 14.57 11.31 -0.73
N VAL A 103 14.90 10.08 -0.37
CA VAL A 103 15.39 9.05 -1.29
C VAL A 103 14.19 8.47 -2.04
N GLN A 104 14.03 8.81 -3.32
CA GLN A 104 12.91 8.35 -4.15
C GLN A 104 12.79 6.82 -4.18
N GLY A 105 13.93 6.11 -4.16
CA GLY A 105 13.99 4.65 -4.13
C GLY A 105 13.38 4.00 -2.88
N ALA A 106 13.07 4.76 -1.83
CA ALA A 106 12.41 4.25 -0.63
C ALA A 106 10.88 4.03 -0.85
N ALA A 107 10.25 4.82 -1.71
CA ALA A 107 8.81 4.72 -1.98
C ALA A 107 8.46 3.64 -3.02
N ALA A 108 9.32 3.44 -4.01
CA ALA A 108 9.03 2.59 -5.18
C ALA A 108 8.60 1.15 -4.83
N PRO A 109 9.27 0.42 -3.92
CA PRO A 109 8.87 -0.95 -3.57
C PRO A 109 7.46 -1.02 -2.98
N GLY A 110 7.12 -0.11 -2.07
CA GLY A 110 5.80 -0.07 -1.43
C GLY A 110 4.68 0.24 -2.42
N LEU A 111 4.90 1.23 -3.30
CA LEU A 111 3.95 1.58 -4.36
C LEU A 111 3.75 0.44 -5.37
N LEU A 112 4.81 -0.31 -5.69
CA LEU A 112 4.72 -1.48 -6.56
C LEU A 112 3.89 -2.60 -5.91
N VAL A 113 4.11 -2.88 -4.63
CA VAL A 113 3.31 -3.87 -3.88
C VAL A 113 1.84 -3.46 -3.81
N PHE A 114 1.56 -2.17 -3.59
CA PHE A 114 0.19 -1.64 -3.64
C PHE A 114 -0.47 -1.81 -5.01
N ALA A 115 0.23 -1.46 -6.08
CA ALA A 115 -0.27 -1.62 -7.44
C ALA A 115 -0.56 -3.10 -7.76
N LEU A 116 0.33 -4.01 -7.35
CA LEU A 116 0.13 -5.45 -7.49
C LEU A 116 -1.09 -5.93 -6.71
N ALA A 117 -1.29 -5.48 -5.46
CA ALA A 117 -2.48 -5.80 -4.68
C ALA A 117 -3.78 -5.40 -5.41
N MET A 118 -3.79 -4.21 -6.03
CA MET A 118 -4.93 -3.68 -6.77
C MET A 118 -5.22 -4.44 -8.07
N VAL A 119 -4.21 -5.02 -8.71
CA VAL A 119 -4.34 -5.81 -9.94
C VAL A 119 -4.71 -7.26 -9.62
N MET A 120 -4.06 -7.88 -8.64
CA MET A 120 -4.22 -9.29 -8.29
C MET A 120 -5.56 -9.58 -7.59
N PHE A 121 -6.13 -8.59 -6.90
CA PHE A 121 -7.39 -8.72 -6.17
C PHE A 121 -8.40 -7.69 -6.67
N PRO A 122 -9.04 -7.91 -7.84
CA PRO A 122 -10.06 -7.02 -8.34
C PRO A 122 -11.33 -7.08 -7.47
N PRO A 123 -12.12 -5.98 -7.40
CA PRO A 123 -13.43 -6.03 -6.77
C PRO A 123 -14.31 -7.10 -7.45
N PRO A 124 -15.12 -7.85 -6.68
CA PRO A 124 -16.00 -8.85 -7.26
C PRO A 124 -16.98 -8.19 -8.25
N ARG A 125 -17.11 -8.76 -9.46
CA ARG A 125 -18.07 -8.30 -10.47
C ARG A 125 -19.46 -8.79 -10.09
N ALA A 126 -20.44 -7.88 -10.16
CA ALA A 126 -21.85 -8.18 -9.92
C ALA A 126 -22.46 -8.97 -11.08
#